data_AF-A0AA91I7C6-F1
#
_entry.id   AF-A0AA91I7C6-F1
#
_cell.length_a   1.000
_cell.length_b   1.000
_cell.length_c   1.000
_cell.angle_alpha   90.00
_cell.angle_beta   90.00
_cell.angle_gamma   90.00
#
_symmetry.space_group_name_H-M   'P 1'
#
loop_
_entity.id
_entity.type
_entity.pdbx_description
1 polymer ?
#
loop_
_entity_poly.entity_id
_entity_poly.type
_entity_poly.pdbx_seq_one_letter_code
_entity_poly.pdbx_strand_id
1 'polypeptide(L)' 'MSEEKTKGNWGGARPGGGRKPLIGDKPLIGVTLKMSEEQRAKLARLGGAPWVRDRIDKAKEPKE' A
#
# COMPACT_ATOMS: atom_id res chain seq x y z
N MET A 1 31.05 29.30 -34.78
CA MET A 1 29.65 28.90 -34.49
C MET A 1 29.73 27.83 -33.43
N SER A 2 29.75 28.21 -32.16
CA SER A 2 29.99 27.29 -31.05
C SER A 2 28.67 26.63 -30.67
N GLU A 3 28.53 25.34 -30.96
CA GLU A 3 27.38 24.54 -30.52
C GLU A 3 27.44 24.37 -29.00
N GLU A 4 26.61 25.13 -28.28
CA GLU A 4 26.44 24.98 -26.84
C GLU A 4 25.56 23.75 -26.57
N LYS A 5 26.23 22.65 -26.19
CA LYS A 5 25.57 21.38 -25.85
C LYS A 5 24.80 21.56 -24.54
N THR A 6 23.49 21.79 -24.62
CA THR A 6 22.62 21.90 -23.45
C THR A 6 22.63 20.58 -22.66
N LYS A 7 23.22 20.60 -21.46
CA LYS A 7 23.16 19.47 -20.52
C LYS A 7 21.68 19.19 -20.20
N GLY A 8 21.19 18.02 -20.58
CA GLY A 8 19.85 17.58 -20.22
C GLY A 8 19.67 17.63 -18.70
N ASN A 9 18.62 18.30 -18.24
CA ASN A 9 18.31 18.38 -16.81
C ASN A 9 17.71 17.03 -16.37
N TRP A 10 18.57 16.07 -16.02
CA TRP A 10 18.19 14.74 -15.51
C TRP A 10 17.92 14.74 -13.99
N GLY A 11 17.51 15.87 -13.43
CA GLY A 11 17.05 16.01 -12.05
C GLY A 11 15.82 16.89 -11.98
N GLY A 12 14.74 16.38 -11.39
CA GLY A 12 13.50 17.13 -11.19
C GLY A 12 12.27 16.23 -11.13
N ALA A 13 11.23 16.69 -10.44
CA ALA A 13 9.93 16.04 -10.45
C ALA A 13 9.40 15.98 -11.89
N ARG A 14 9.26 14.77 -12.44
CA ARG A 14 8.66 14.53 -13.75
C ARG A 14 7.23 14.00 -13.58
N PRO A 15 6.31 14.26 -14.52
CA PRO A 15 5.03 13.56 -14.56
C PRO A 15 5.26 12.04 -14.54
N GLY A 16 4.71 11.34 -13.55
CA GLY A 16 4.95 9.91 -13.33
C GLY A 16 6.29 9.55 -12.63
N GLY A 17 7.08 10.54 -12.22
CA GLY A 17 8.40 10.37 -11.57
C GLY A 17 8.36 10.20 -10.04
N GLY A 18 7.18 9.92 -9.47
CA GLY A 18 7.01 9.63 -8.05
C GLY A 18 6.77 8.13 -7.79
N ARG A 19 6.84 7.72 -6.52
CA ARG A 19 6.38 6.38 -6.13
C ARG A 19 4.89 6.24 -6.46
N LYS A 20 4.54 5.21 -7.24
CA LYS A 20 3.13 4.90 -7.52
C LYS A 20 2.38 4.66 -6.20
N PRO A 21 1.15 5.16 -6.06
CA PRO A 21 0.34 4.90 -4.86
C PRO A 21 0.19 3.40 -4.65
N LEU A 22 0.35 2.97 -3.40
CA LEU A 22 0.56 1.56 -3.04
C LEU A 22 -0.69 0.70 -3.22
N ILE A 23 -1.91 1.25 -3.14
CA ILE A 23 -3.18 0.54 -3.37
C ILE A 23 -4.27 1.55 -3.74
N GLY A 24 -4.86 1.43 -4.95
CA GLY A 24 -6.21 1.90 -5.33
C GLY A 24 -6.63 3.35 -5.09
N ASP A 25 -7.89 3.65 -5.43
CA ASP A 25 -8.50 5.00 -5.29
C ASP A 25 -8.92 5.34 -3.85
N LYS A 26 -8.86 4.38 -2.91
CA LYS A 26 -9.26 4.58 -1.51
C LYS A 26 -8.04 4.54 -0.58
N PRO A 27 -7.83 5.58 0.25
CA PRO A 27 -6.77 5.55 1.25
C PRO A 27 -7.07 4.46 2.28
N LEU A 28 -6.18 3.48 2.41
CA LEU A 28 -6.22 2.48 3.46
C LEU A 28 -5.55 3.04 4.72
N ILE A 29 -6.24 2.95 5.86
CA ILE A 29 -5.66 3.29 7.16
C ILE A 29 -4.93 2.07 7.72
N GLY A 30 -3.70 2.26 8.18
CA GLY A 30 -2.96 1.23 8.90
C GLY A 30 -3.50 1.08 10.32
N VAL A 31 -4.00 -0.10 10.66
CA VAL A 31 -4.42 -0.44 12.03
C VAL A 31 -3.40 -1.41 12.63
N THR A 32 -2.92 -1.10 13.83
CA THR A 32 -2.01 -1.98 14.59
C THR A 32 -2.83 -2.96 15.42
N LEU A 33 -2.76 -4.26 15.09
CA LEU A 33 -3.39 -5.33 15.86
C LEU A 33 -2.34 -6.09 16.67
N LYS A 34 -2.55 -6.22 17.98
CA LYS A 34 -1.74 -7.10 18.84
C LYS A 34 -2.31 -8.51 18.76
N MET A 35 -1.47 -9.49 18.49
CA MET A 35 -1.84 -10.91 18.41
C MET A 35 -0.67 -11.79 18.83
N SER A 36 -0.93 -13.06 19.17
CA SER A 36 0.14 -14.01 19.48
C SER A 36 0.98 -14.35 18.24
N GLU A 37 2.18 -14.89 18.47
CA GLU A 37 3.04 -15.35 17.37
C GLU A 37 2.39 -16.43 16.51
N GLU A 38 1.68 -17.36 17.14
CA GLU A 38 0.93 -18.42 16.46
C GLU A 38 -0.18 -17.85 15.57
N GLN A 39 -0.90 -16.84 16.06
CA GLN A 39 -1.94 -16.14 15.30
C GLN A 39 -1.33 -15.39 14.12
N ARG A 40 -0.19 -14.72 14.30
CA ARG A 40 0.54 -14.05 13.21
C ARG A 40 1.00 -15.05 12.15
N ALA A 41 1.57 -16.19 12.57
CA ALA A 41 2.00 -17.24 11.66
C ALA A 41 0.83 -17.87 10.89
N LYS A 42 -0.33 -18.01 11.54
CA LYS A 42 -1.56 -18.45 10.88
C LYS A 42 -2.06 -17.40 9.89
N LEU A 43 -2.05 -16.12 10.26
CA LEU A 43 -2.46 -15.03 9.38
C LEU A 43 -1.59 -14.95 8.11
N ALA A 44 -0.28 -15.14 8.25
CA ALA A 44 0.62 -15.22 7.10
C ALA A 44 0.24 -16.37 6.15
N ARG A 45 -0.05 -17.56 6.69
CA ARG A 45 -0.51 -18.72 5.90
C ARG A 45 -1.86 -18.50 5.23
N LEU A 46 -2.74 -17.70 5.84
CA LEU A 46 -4.08 -17.38 5.31
C LEU A 46 -4.07 -16.26 4.26
N GLY A 47 -2.91 -15.64 3.98
CA GLY A 47 -2.77 -14.61 2.95
C GLY A 47 -2.71 -13.18 3.49
N GLY A 48 -2.61 -12.98 4.81
CA GLY A 48 -2.34 -11.67 5.41
C GLY A 48 -3.52 -10.70 5.35
N ALA A 49 -3.24 -9.44 5.03
CA ALA A 49 -4.22 -8.35 5.06
C ALA A 49 -5.45 -8.56 4.14
N PRO A 50 -5.33 -9.10 2.90
CA PRO A 50 -6.49 -9.47 2.09
C PRO A 50 -7.48 -10.41 2.80
N TRP A 51 -6.97 -11.41 3.51
CA TRP A 51 -7.82 -12.34 4.25
C TRP A 51 -8.58 -11.65 5.40
N VAL A 52 -7.91 -10.74 6.12
CA VAL A 52 -8.57 -9.94 7.17
C VAL A 52 -9.72 -9.12 6.59
N ARG A 53 -9.51 -8.47 5.44
CA ARG A 53 -10.53 -7.66 4.77
C ARG A 53 -11.75 -8.49 4.39
N ASP A 54 -11.54 -9.64 3.75
CA ASP A 54 -12.61 -10.56 3.38
C ASP A 54 -13.42 -11.04 4.60
N ARG A 55 -12.76 -11.28 5.73
CA ARG A 55 -13.43 -11.64 6.98
C ARG A 55 -14.25 -10.50 7.57
N ILE A 56 -13.79 -9.26 7.46
CA ILE A 56 -14.53 -8.07 7.91
C ILE A 56 -15.75 -7.85 7.01
N ASP A 57 -15.58 -7.88 5.69
CA ASP A 57 -16.66 -7.64 4.72
C ASP A 57 -17.80 -8.69 4.86
N LYS A 58 -17.47 -9.91 5.29
CA LYS A 58 -18.44 -11.00 5.55
C LYS A 58 -19.04 -10.96 6.95
N ALA A 59 -18.44 -10.25 7.90
CA ALA A 59 -18.94 -10.20 9.26
C ALA A 59 -20.20 -9.33 9.33
N LYS A 60 -21.22 -9.82 10.03
CA LYS A 60 -22.38 -8.99 10.37
C LYS A 60 -22.05 -8.16 11.60
N GLU A 61 -22.40 -6.88 11.56
CA GLU A 61 -22.30 -6.02 12.74
C GLU A 61 -23.31 -6.50 13.80
N PRO A 62 -22.91 -6.51 15.09
CA PRO A 62 -23.85 -6.77 16.17
C PRO A 62 -24.93 -5.67 16.17
N LYS A 63 -26.20 -6.07 16.26
CA LYS A 63 -27.30 -5.13 16.46
C LYS A 63 -27.27 -4.69 17.93
N GLU A 64 -27.20 -3.38 18.15
CA GLU A 64 -27.48 -2.77 19.45
C GLU A 64 -28.91 -3.08 19.92
#